data_AF-T0HJM2-F1
#
_entry.id   AF-T0HJM2-F1
#
_cell.length_a   1.000
_cell.length_b   1.000
_cell.length_c   1.000
_cell.angle_alpha   90.00
_cell.angle_beta   90.00
_cell.angle_gamma   90.00
#
_symmetry.space_group_name_H-M   'P 1'
#
loop_
_entity.id
_entity.type
_entity.pdbx_description
1 polymer ?
#
loop_
_entity_poly.entity_id
_entity_poly.type
_entity_poly.pdbx_seq_one_letter_code
_entity_poly.pdbx_strand_id
1 'polypeptide(L)'
;MQRFARQSHELGGAKTFLAISDTDNKTVLGFYSIAPGSLDHADTPELVRRGLARHEVPGFRLARLATDIRVQGKGLGGQLLGATGRRCIRVAAEVGGVLLIIDAKNERAATWYASYGAVPLHDKPLTLILPFATLERELRAAGQF
;
A
#
# COMPACT_ATOMS: atom_id res chain seq x y z
N MET A 1 -13.98 14.29 2.72
CA MET A 1 -13.03 13.29 2.14
C MET A 1 -13.44 12.77 0.77
N GLN A 2 -14.71 12.44 0.52
CA GLN A 2 -15.17 11.86 -0.77
C GLN A 2 -14.86 12.73 -2.01
N ARG A 3 -15.01 14.06 -1.92
CA ARG A 3 -14.74 14.98 -3.04
C ARG A 3 -13.29 14.92 -3.54
N PHE A 4 -12.31 14.94 -2.63
CA PHE A 4 -10.88 14.89 -3.00
C PHE A 4 -10.45 13.51 -3.48
N ALA A 5 -10.99 12.42 -2.91
CA ALA A 5 -10.65 11.06 -3.36
C ALA A 5 -11.14 10.79 -4.79
N ARG A 6 -12.34 11.27 -5.14
CA ARG A 6 -12.89 11.20 -6.49
C ARG A 6 -12.11 12.10 -7.46
N GLN A 7 -11.85 13.34 -7.07
CA GLN A 7 -11.11 14.29 -7.90
C GLN A 7 -9.69 13.79 -8.21
N SER A 8 -8.92 13.32 -7.22
CA SER A 8 -7.59 12.75 -7.47
C SER A 8 -7.64 11.50 -8.34
N HIS A 9 -8.72 10.70 -8.24
CA HIS A 9 -8.95 9.54 -9.11
C HIS A 9 -9.18 9.92 -10.57
N GLU A 10 -10.05 10.90 -10.79
CA GLU A 10 -10.42 11.41 -12.11
C GLU A 10 -9.26 12.18 -12.76
N LEU A 11 -8.53 13.00 -11.99
CA LEU A 11 -7.35 13.75 -12.46
C LEU A 11 -6.08 12.90 -12.58
N GLY A 12 -6.13 11.61 -12.20
CA GLY A 12 -5.02 10.68 -12.35
C GLY A 12 -3.91 10.77 -11.28
N GLY A 13 -3.98 11.72 -10.35
CA GLY A 13 -2.98 11.89 -9.28
C GLY A 13 -2.93 10.74 -8.26
N ALA A 14 -4.00 9.96 -8.14
CA ALA A 14 -4.02 8.70 -7.41
C ALA A 14 -5.14 7.81 -7.95
N LYS A 15 -5.09 6.49 -7.81
CA LYS A 15 -6.23 5.60 -8.11
C LYS A 15 -6.82 5.03 -6.83
N THR A 16 -8.11 5.29 -6.61
CA THR A 16 -8.88 4.83 -5.44
C THR A 16 -9.76 3.66 -5.82
N PHE A 17 -9.79 2.64 -4.97
CA PHE A 17 -10.59 1.43 -5.13
C PHE A 17 -11.44 1.23 -3.88
N LEU A 18 -12.67 0.76 -4.06
CA LEU A 18 -13.65 0.60 -2.98
C LEU A 18 -13.94 -0.87 -2.74
N ALA A 19 -14.09 -1.27 -1.48
CA ALA A 19 -14.80 -2.49 -1.11
C ALA A 19 -16.27 -2.13 -0.92
N ILE A 20 -17.13 -2.77 -1.72
CA ILE A 20 -18.57 -2.56 -1.71
C ILE A 20 -19.24 -3.80 -1.09
N SER A 21 -20.29 -3.58 -0.31
CA SER A 21 -21.09 -4.65 0.29
C SER A 21 -21.86 -5.42 -0.79
N ASP A 22 -21.75 -6.75 -0.78
CA ASP A 22 -22.53 -7.61 -1.69
C ASP A 22 -24.04 -7.60 -1.36
N THR A 23 -24.43 -7.21 -0.14
CA THR A 23 -25.84 -7.19 0.28
C THR A 23 -26.66 -6.14 -0.50
N ASP A 24 -26.06 -4.99 -0.80
CA ASP A 24 -26.78 -3.87 -1.43
C ASP A 24 -26.06 -3.28 -2.65
N ASN A 25 -24.84 -3.74 -2.96
CA ASN A 25 -23.97 -3.26 -4.02
C ASN A 25 -23.76 -1.72 -4.02
N LYS A 26 -23.93 -1.07 -2.87
CA LYS A 26 -23.89 0.39 -2.74
C LYS A 26 -23.09 0.84 -1.54
N THR A 27 -23.15 0.10 -0.43
CA THR A 27 -22.47 0.48 0.80
C THR A 27 -20.97 0.28 0.67
N VAL A 28 -20.20 1.35 0.88
CA VAL A 28 -18.74 1.30 0.93
C VAL A 28 -18.30 0.82 2.31
N LEU A 29 -17.61 -0.32 2.36
CA LEU A 29 -17.08 -0.95 3.58
C LEU A 29 -15.61 -0.60 3.83
N GLY A 30 -14.92 -0.08 2.82
CA GLY A 30 -13.53 0.36 2.92
C GLY A 30 -12.99 0.81 1.58
N PHE A 31 -11.78 1.35 1.58
CA PHE A 31 -11.12 1.79 0.38
C PHE A 31 -9.60 1.80 0.54
N TYR A 32 -8.90 1.83 -0.59
CA TYR A 32 -7.49 2.19 -0.66
C TYR A 32 -7.22 3.11 -1.85
N SER A 33 -6.16 3.91 -1.74
CA SER A 33 -5.70 4.80 -2.81
C SER A 33 -4.20 4.60 -3.04
N ILE A 34 -3.80 4.40 -4.29
CA ILE A 34 -2.41 4.26 -4.70
C ILE A 34 -1.98 5.36 -5.68
N ALA A 35 -0.71 5.72 -5.66
CA ALA A 35 -0.09 6.61 -6.65
C ALA A 35 1.33 6.13 -6.97
N PRO A 36 1.88 6.43 -8.15
CA PRO A 36 3.32 6.28 -8.38
C PRO A 36 4.12 7.08 -7.36
N GLY A 37 5.29 6.60 -6.99
CA GLY A 37 6.18 7.34 -6.09
C GLY A 37 7.57 6.76 -6.03
N SER A 38 8.43 7.41 -5.28
CA SER A 38 9.81 7.00 -5.10
C SER A 38 10.29 7.35 -3.70
N LEU A 39 11.41 6.74 -3.31
CA LEU A 39 12.16 7.11 -2.10
C LEU A 39 13.58 7.45 -2.47
N ASP A 40 14.16 8.39 -1.73
CA ASP A 40 15.58 8.66 -1.83
C ASP A 40 16.38 7.38 -1.58
N HIS A 41 17.41 7.17 -2.40
CA HIS A 41 18.30 6.03 -2.25
C HIS A 41 18.92 5.96 -0.84
N ALA A 42 19.25 7.14 -0.28
CA ALA A 42 19.86 7.27 1.04
C ALA A 42 18.93 6.79 2.16
N ASP A 43 17.64 7.13 2.05
CA ASP A 43 16.59 6.80 3.02
C ASP A 43 16.13 5.34 2.92
N THR A 44 16.41 4.66 1.81
CA THR A 44 15.95 3.30 1.58
C THR A 44 16.84 2.27 2.32
N PRO A 45 16.26 1.35 3.11
CA PRO A 45 16.98 0.25 3.75
C PRO A 45 17.81 -0.57 2.77
N GLU A 46 19.00 -1.00 3.22
CA GLU A 46 19.96 -1.72 2.38
C GLU A 46 19.39 -2.99 1.77
N LEU A 47 18.53 -3.70 2.52
CA LEU A 47 17.82 -4.90 2.05
C LEU A 47 17.05 -4.67 0.73
N VAL A 48 16.62 -3.44 0.47
CA VAL A 48 15.76 -3.09 -0.68
C VAL A 48 16.55 -2.40 -1.79
N ARG A 49 17.48 -1.50 -1.44
CA ARG A 49 18.29 -0.78 -2.44
C ARG A 49 19.46 -1.60 -2.98
N ARG A 50 19.82 -2.73 -2.37
CA ARG A 50 20.95 -3.56 -2.82
C ARG A 50 20.75 -4.02 -4.26
N GLY A 51 21.71 -3.68 -5.12
CA GLY A 51 21.68 -4.00 -6.56
C GLY A 51 20.96 -2.98 -7.43
N LEU A 52 20.36 -1.93 -6.85
CA LEU A 52 19.80 -0.82 -7.60
C LEU A 52 20.87 0.25 -7.86
N ALA A 53 20.69 1.01 -8.94
CA ALA A 53 21.48 2.21 -9.19
C ALA A 53 21.27 3.23 -8.07
N ARG A 54 22.26 4.12 -7.85
CA ARG A 54 22.20 5.19 -6.83
C ARG A 54 21.30 6.35 -7.27
N HIS A 55 20.06 6.05 -7.60
CA HIS A 55 18.96 6.97 -7.88
C HIS A 55 17.78 6.66 -6.97
N GLU A 56 16.72 7.45 -7.05
CA GLU A 56 15.50 7.17 -6.29
C GLU A 56 15.00 5.75 -6.55
N VAL A 57 14.61 5.07 -5.48
CA VAL A 57 14.08 3.71 -5.53
C VAL A 57 12.60 3.77 -5.92
N PRO A 58 12.20 3.24 -7.09
CA PRO A 58 10.85 3.38 -7.59
C PRO A 58 9.88 2.48 -6.83
N GLY A 59 8.66 2.96 -6.62
CA GLY A 59 7.61 2.20 -5.97
C GLY A 59 6.23 2.82 -6.16
N PHE A 60 5.31 2.40 -5.30
CA PHE A 60 3.95 2.91 -5.30
C PHE A 60 3.57 3.35 -3.90
N ARG A 61 3.04 4.55 -3.75
CA ARG A 61 2.61 5.09 -2.46
C ARG A 61 1.18 4.67 -2.16
N LEU A 62 0.98 4.01 -1.01
CA LEU A 62 -0.34 3.80 -0.40
C LEU A 62 -0.76 5.09 0.29
N ALA A 63 -1.42 5.98 -0.46
CA ALA A 63 -1.84 7.28 0.04
C ALA A 63 -2.88 7.16 1.16
N ARG A 64 -3.79 6.19 1.06
CA ARG A 64 -4.82 5.93 2.07
C ARG A 64 -5.22 4.46 2.06
N LEU A 65 -5.51 3.92 3.24
CA LEU A 65 -6.23 2.68 3.45
C LEU A 65 -7.14 2.87 4.66
N ALA A 66 -8.43 2.57 4.51
CA ALA A 66 -9.38 2.66 5.61
C ALA A 66 -10.50 1.65 5.45
N THR A 67 -11.06 1.24 6.59
CA THR A 67 -12.25 0.40 6.69
C THR A 67 -13.32 1.11 7.51
N ASP A 68 -14.57 0.85 7.19
CA ASP A 68 -15.71 1.32 7.96
C ASP A 68 -15.66 0.71 9.37
N ILE A 69 -16.00 1.52 10.38
CA ILE A 69 -15.94 1.13 11.79
C ILE A 69 -16.75 -0.14 12.10
N ARG A 70 -17.85 -0.38 11.37
CA ARG A 70 -18.72 -1.56 11.54
C ARG A 70 -18.05 -2.88 11.15
N VAL A 71 -16.97 -2.82 10.38
CA VAL A 71 -16.23 -3.99 9.86
C VAL A 71 -14.75 -3.99 10.27
N GLN A 72 -14.34 -3.08 11.15
CA GLN A 72 -13.00 -3.09 11.72
C GLN A 72 -12.75 -4.38 12.52
N GLY A 73 -11.52 -4.87 12.50
CA GLY A 73 -11.13 -6.11 13.17
C GLY A 73 -11.60 -7.40 12.48
N LYS A 74 -12.45 -7.32 11.45
CA LYS A 74 -12.97 -8.49 10.71
C LYS A 74 -12.10 -8.89 9.51
N GLY A 75 -10.83 -8.49 9.49
CA GLY A 75 -9.87 -8.85 8.44
C GLY A 75 -9.94 -8.04 7.13
N LEU A 76 -10.96 -7.18 6.92
CA LEU A 76 -11.10 -6.42 5.67
C LEU A 76 -9.87 -5.54 5.37
N GLY A 77 -9.24 -4.95 6.38
CA GLY A 77 -8.03 -4.14 6.18
C GLY A 77 -6.88 -4.93 5.55
N GLY A 78 -6.65 -6.17 6.00
CA GLY A 78 -5.64 -7.06 5.43
C GLY A 78 -5.98 -7.46 3.99
N GLN A 79 -7.26 -7.72 3.70
CA GLN A 79 -7.72 -8.01 2.35
C GLN A 79 -7.50 -6.81 1.39
N LEU A 80 -7.76 -5.58 1.86
CA LEU A 80 -7.49 -4.36 1.09
C LEU A 80 -6.00 -4.13 0.85
N LEU A 81 -5.15 -4.42 1.85
CA LEU A 81 -3.69 -4.35 1.70
C LEU A 81 -3.20 -5.40 0.69
N GLY A 82 -3.72 -6.63 0.75
CA GLY A 82 -3.40 -7.65 -0.24
C GLY A 82 -3.87 -7.27 -1.65
N ALA A 83 -5.05 -6.67 -1.78
CA ALA A 83 -5.57 -6.18 -3.05
C ALA A 83 -4.73 -5.03 -3.62
N THR A 84 -4.24 -4.15 -2.74
CA THR A 84 -3.27 -3.09 -3.07
C THR A 84 -2.01 -3.72 -3.64
N GLY A 85 -1.42 -4.69 -2.92
CA GLY A 85 -0.19 -5.38 -3.32
C GLY A 85 -0.29 -6.03 -4.69
N ARG A 86 -1.30 -6.87 -4.89
CA ARG A 86 -1.57 -7.51 -6.18
C ARG A 86 -1.68 -6.51 -7.33
N ARG A 87 -2.30 -5.36 -7.08
CA ARG A 87 -2.46 -4.33 -8.11
C ARG A 87 -1.13 -3.66 -8.43
N CYS A 88 -0.38 -3.25 -7.41
CA CYS A 88 0.92 -2.59 -7.61
C CYS A 88 1.92 -3.52 -8.30
N ILE A 89 1.98 -4.80 -7.91
CA ILE A 89 2.84 -5.81 -8.55
C ILE A 89 2.52 -5.97 -10.04
N ARG A 90 1.22 -6.05 -10.40
CA ARG A 90 0.83 -6.11 -11.82
C ARG A 90 1.24 -4.87 -12.61
N VAL A 91 1.11 -3.68 -12.02
CA VAL A 91 1.53 -2.45 -12.69
C VAL A 91 3.07 -2.41 -12.81
N ALA A 92 3.78 -2.85 -11.77
CA ALA A 92 5.23 -2.89 -11.74
C ALA A 92 5.86 -3.80 -12.79
N ALA A 93 5.15 -4.85 -13.22
CA ALA A 93 5.59 -5.72 -14.31
C ALA A 93 5.73 -4.96 -15.65
N GLU A 94 4.96 -3.88 -15.85
CA GLU A 94 4.94 -3.10 -17.09
C GLU A 94 5.79 -1.82 -17.00
N VAL A 95 5.82 -1.16 -15.83
CA VAL A 95 6.42 0.19 -15.69
C VAL A 95 7.53 0.26 -14.64
N GLY A 96 7.85 -0.85 -13.98
CA GLY A 96 8.80 -0.90 -12.87
C GLY A 96 8.23 -0.44 -11.53
N GLY A 97 9.05 -0.61 -10.50
CA GLY A 97 8.69 -0.37 -9.09
C GLY A 97 8.95 -1.62 -8.25
N VAL A 98 9.59 -1.47 -7.10
CA VAL A 98 10.10 -2.61 -6.31
C VAL A 98 9.46 -2.72 -4.93
N LEU A 99 8.68 -1.72 -4.52
CA LEU A 99 8.12 -1.63 -3.17
C LEU A 99 6.81 -0.84 -3.12
N LEU A 100 6.07 -1.05 -2.04
CA LEU A 100 4.99 -0.18 -1.58
C LEU A 100 5.53 0.79 -0.51
N ILE A 101 5.30 2.09 -0.69
CA ILE A 101 5.61 3.15 0.28
C ILE A 101 4.35 3.43 1.09
N ILE A 102 4.44 3.43 2.42
CA ILE A 102 3.30 3.59 3.31
C ILE A 102 3.59 4.72 4.29
N ASP A 103 2.77 5.77 4.24
CA ASP A 103 2.78 6.81 5.27
C ASP A 103 1.71 6.45 6.32
N ALA A 104 2.15 5.83 7.42
CA ALA A 104 1.30 5.50 8.54
C ALA A 104 0.83 6.75 9.27
N LYS A 105 -0.46 6.80 9.61
CA LYS A 105 -1.06 7.93 10.31
C LYS A 105 -0.52 8.10 11.74
N ASN A 106 -0.16 6.99 12.39
CA ASN A 106 0.32 6.93 13.78
C ASN A 106 1.03 5.61 14.04
N GLU A 107 1.64 5.47 15.22
CA GLU A 107 2.40 4.28 15.62
C GLU A 107 1.57 3.00 15.62
N ARG A 108 0.28 3.09 15.98
CA ARG A 108 -0.64 1.95 15.89
C ARG A 108 -0.79 1.45 14.45
N ALA A 109 -0.93 2.37 13.50
CA ALA A 109 -0.97 2.02 12.08
C ALA A 109 0.37 1.48 11.60
N ALA A 110 1.50 2.08 12.01
CA ALA A 110 2.83 1.60 11.68
C ALA A 110 3.04 0.15 12.15
N THR A 111 2.67 -0.15 13.40
CA THR A 111 2.72 -1.51 13.98
C THR A 111 1.83 -2.47 13.20
N TRP A 112 0.62 -2.03 12.81
CA TRP A 112 -0.27 -2.84 11.99
C TRP A 112 0.31 -3.15 10.62
N TYR A 113 0.97 -2.20 9.95
CA TYR A 113 1.65 -2.48 8.68
C TYR A 113 2.87 -3.39 8.88
N ALA A 114 3.63 -3.20 9.96
CA ALA A 114 4.78 -4.02 10.28
C ALA A 114 4.41 -5.50 10.50
N SER A 115 3.21 -5.80 11.01
CA SER A 115 2.74 -7.19 11.12
C SER A 115 2.51 -7.87 9.77
N TYR A 116 2.47 -7.12 8.66
CA TYR A 116 2.45 -7.65 7.28
C TYR A 116 3.84 -7.62 6.61
N GLY A 117 4.91 -7.43 7.39
CA GLY A 117 6.28 -7.40 6.89
C GLY A 117 6.75 -6.04 6.39
N ALA A 118 6.01 -4.96 6.65
CA ALA A 118 6.47 -3.61 6.33
C ALA A 118 7.59 -3.19 7.31
N VAL A 119 8.60 -2.48 6.81
CA VAL A 119 9.76 -2.06 7.58
C VAL A 119 9.79 -0.53 7.65
N PRO A 120 9.91 0.09 8.83
CA PRO A 120 10.04 1.54 8.94
C PRO A 120 11.37 2.03 8.36
N LEU A 121 11.38 3.25 7.85
CA LEU A 121 12.61 3.96 7.52
C LEU A 121 13.32 4.40 8.81
N HIS A 122 14.65 4.48 8.76
CA HIS A 122 15.49 4.72 9.95
C HIS A 122 15.11 6.02 10.69
N ASP A 123 15.03 7.14 9.97
CA ASP A 123 14.74 8.46 10.53
C ASP A 123 13.26 8.88 10.44
N LYS A 124 12.41 8.03 9.84
CA LYS A 124 11.00 8.31 9.57
C LYS A 124 10.16 7.10 9.98
N PRO A 125 9.93 6.85 11.29
CA PRO A 125 9.29 5.62 11.77
C PRO A 125 7.82 5.45 11.35
N LEU A 126 7.17 6.55 10.94
CA LEU A 126 5.82 6.52 10.37
C LEU A 126 5.81 6.34 8.84
N THR A 127 6.96 6.37 8.18
CA THR A 127 7.08 5.97 6.79
C THR A 127 7.65 4.56 6.75
N LEU A 128 6.88 3.64 6.19
CA LEU A 128 7.26 2.24 6.05
C LEU A 128 7.37 1.88 4.59
N ILE A 129 8.16 0.84 4.33
CA ILE A 129 8.22 0.21 3.02
C ILE A 129 7.86 -1.25 3.12
N LEU A 130 7.20 -1.76 2.08
CA LEU A 130 6.88 -3.17 1.94
C LEU A 130 7.39 -3.64 0.58
N PRO A 131 8.56 -4.30 0.52
CA PRO A 131 9.13 -4.79 -0.73
C PRO A 131 8.19 -5.77 -1.43
N PHE A 132 8.09 -5.72 -2.75
CA PHE A 132 7.21 -6.63 -3.49
C PHE A 132 7.61 -8.09 -3.33
N ALA A 133 8.90 -8.41 -3.23
CA ALA A 133 9.35 -9.76 -2.91
C ALA A 133 8.80 -10.29 -1.57
N THR A 134 8.68 -9.41 -0.56
CA THR A 134 8.06 -9.76 0.72
C THR A 134 6.55 -9.90 0.55
N LEU A 135 5.91 -8.93 -0.10
CA LEU A 135 4.47 -8.92 -0.31
C LEU A 135 3.98 -10.13 -1.12
N GLU A 136 4.70 -10.53 -2.16
CA GLU A 136 4.41 -11.74 -2.94
C GLU A 136 4.50 -13.00 -2.09
N ARG A 137 5.54 -13.11 -1.25
CA ARG A 137 5.68 -14.25 -0.33
C ARG A 137 4.49 -14.33 0.64
N GLU A 138 4.12 -13.22 1.27
CA GLU A 138 2.99 -13.19 2.21
C GLU A 138 1.64 -13.47 1.49
N LEU A 139 1.46 -12.94 0.28
CA LEU A 139 0.26 -13.20 -0.53
C LEU A 139 0.14 -14.67 -0.95
N ARG A 140 1.25 -15.32 -1.33
CA ARG A 140 1.28 -16.76 -1.63
C ARG A 140 0.98 -17.60 -0.39
N ALA A 141 1.58 -17.26 0.75
CA ALA A 141 1.31 -17.96 2.02
C ALA A 141 -0.17 -17.86 2.44
N ALA A 142 -0.83 -16.75 2.12
CA ALA A 142 -2.26 -16.54 2.37
C ALA A 142 -3.19 -17.19 1.32
N GLY A 143 -2.68 -17.87 0.29
CA GLY A 143 -3.48 -18.44 -0.80
C GLY A 143 -4.14 -17.39 -1.70
N GLN A 144 -3.56 -16.20 -1.78
CA GLN A 144 -4.12 -15.05 -2.50
C GLN A 144 -3.29 -14.62 -3.72
N PHE A 145 -2.43 -15.49 -4.25
CA PHE A 145 -1.57 -15.22 -5.40
C PHE A 145 -1.30 -16.46 -6.23
#